data_AF-A0A089M0Z6-F1
#
_entry.id   AF-A0A089M0Z6-F1
#
_cell.length_a   1.000
_cell.length_b   1.000
_cell.length_c   1.000
_cell.angle_alpha   90.00
_cell.angle_beta   90.00
_cell.angle_gamma   90.00
#
_symmetry.space_group_name_H-M   'P 1'
#
loop_
_entity.id
_entity.type
_entity.pdbx_description
1 polymer ?
#
loop_
_entity_poly.entity_id
_entity_poly.type
_entity_poly.pdbx_seq_one_letter_code
_entity_poly.pdbx_strand_id
1 'polypeptide(L)'
;MVQVVLLWFALINIIGYVVMSEDKNKARKRRDRVPEKTLFLLAFMGGALGVLIAMYHKRHKTRHTSFVIGIPLLLLLNILLYGYFLG
;
A
#
# COMPACT_ATOMS: atom_id res chain seq x y z
N MET A 1 -18.46 13.48 -7.94
CA MET A 1 -17.43 12.52 -8.38
C MET A 1 -16.16 12.57 -7.52
N VAL A 2 -15.51 13.72 -7.37
CA VAL A 2 -14.24 13.84 -6.59
C VAL A 2 -14.36 13.35 -5.14
N GLN A 3 -15.45 13.65 -4.43
CA GLN A 3 -15.65 13.19 -3.04
C GLN A 3 -15.66 11.67 -2.90
N VAL A 4 -16.25 10.95 -3.86
CA VAL A 4 -16.30 9.47 -3.87
C VAL A 4 -14.91 8.89 -4.09
N VAL A 5 -14.12 9.50 -4.98
CA VAL A 5 -12.72 9.11 -5.25
C VAL A 5 -11.86 9.31 -4.00
N LEU A 6 -12.01 10.44 -3.30
CA LEU A 6 -11.28 10.70 -2.05
C LEU A 6 -11.65 9.72 -0.94
N LEU A 7 -12.94 9.40 -0.77
CA LEU A 7 -13.42 8.39 0.18
C LEU A 7 -12.85 7.01 -0.13
N TRP A 8 -12.90 6.59 -1.39
CA TRP A 8 -12.31 5.33 -1.85
C TRP A 8 -10.81 5.29 -1.56
N PHE A 9 -10.09 6.38 -1.87
CA PHE A 9 -8.66 6.50 -1.64
C PHE A 9 -8.31 6.41 -0.14
N ALA A 10 -9.06 7.10 0.73
CA ALA A 10 -8.88 7.01 2.16
C ALA A 10 -9.07 5.56 2.67
N LEU A 11 -10.14 4.89 2.25
CA LEU A 11 -10.43 3.51 2.63
C LEU A 11 -9.35 2.53 2.17
N ILE A 12 -8.95 2.56 0.90
CA ILE A 12 -7.96 1.63 0.36
C ILE A 12 -6.58 1.83 1.00
N ASN A 13 -6.21 3.06 1.37
CA ASN A 13 -4.98 3.33 2.10
C ASN A 13 -5.02 2.83 3.54
N ILE A 14 -6.16 2.97 4.24
CA ILE A 14 -6.34 2.37 5.57
C ILE A 14 -6.23 0.85 5.49
N ILE A 15 -6.90 0.22 4.51
CA ILE A 15 -6.83 -1.23 4.28
C ILE A 15 -5.39 -1.66 3.99
N GLY A 16 -4.70 -0.97 3.07
CA GLY A 16 -3.30 -1.22 2.74
C GLY A 16 -2.37 -1.13 3.96
N TYR A 17 -2.58 -0.12 4.81
CA TYR A 17 -1.84 0.03 6.05
C TYR A 17 -2.08 -1.12 7.03
N VAL A 18 -3.35 -1.49 7.25
CA VAL A 18 -3.74 -2.56 8.18
C VAL A 18 -3.18 -3.90 7.71
N VAL A 19 -3.33 -4.25 6.43
CA VAL A 19 -2.83 -5.51 5.87
C VAL A 19 -1.31 -5.61 6.02
N MET A 20 -0.58 -4.54 5.75
CA MET A 20 0.88 -4.51 5.92
C MET A 20 1.31 -4.58 7.40
N SER A 21 0.56 -3.94 8.29
CA SER A 21 0.77 -4.03 9.74
C SER A 21 0.48 -5.44 10.28
N GLU A 22 -0.58 -6.08 9.79
CA GLU A 22 -0.91 -7.47 10.10
C GLU A 22 0.16 -8.44 9.60
N ASP A 23 0.73 -8.23 8.41
CA ASP A 23 1.82 -9.05 7.88
C ASP A 23 2.99 -9.12 8.86
N LYS A 24 3.37 -7.98 9.46
CA LYS A 24 4.39 -7.95 10.53
C LYS A 24 3.95 -8.74 11.76
N ASN A 25 2.69 -8.64 12.15
CA ASN A 25 2.17 -9.34 13.31
C ASN A 25 2.13 -10.87 13.09
N LYS A 26 1.78 -11.30 11.88
CA LYS A 26 1.84 -12.71 11.44
C LYS A 26 3.27 -13.23 11.39
N ALA A 27 4.22 -12.42 10.91
CA ALA A 27 5.65 -12.74 10.96
C ALA A 27 6.18 -12.94 12.38
N ARG A 28 5.71 -12.13 13.35
CA ARG A 28 6.05 -12.32 14.78
C ARG A 28 5.43 -13.58 15.38
N LYS A 29 4.20 -13.91 15.01
CA LYS A 29 3.47 -15.09 15.51
C LYS A 29 3.80 -16.40 14.78
N ARG A 30 4.81 -16.41 13.89
CA ARG A 30 5.14 -17.54 12.98
C ARG A 30 3.92 -18.10 12.23
N ARG A 31 2.95 -17.24 11.90
CA ARG A 31 1.80 -17.60 11.06
C ARG A 31 2.12 -17.34 9.58
N ASP A 32 1.28 -17.87 8.71
CA ASP A 32 1.38 -17.66 7.27
C ASP A 32 1.44 -16.17 6.93
N ARG A 33 2.47 -15.81 6.18
CA ARG A 33 2.72 -14.43 5.75
C ARG A 33 1.73 -14.05 4.65
N VAL A 34 1.40 -12.77 4.57
CA VAL A 34 0.55 -12.27 3.48
C VAL A 34 1.34 -12.37 2.17
N PRO A 35 0.74 -12.93 1.09
CA PRO A 35 1.39 -12.99 -0.21
C PRO A 35 1.78 -11.59 -0.67
N GLU A 36 2.99 -11.44 -1.20
CA GLU A 36 3.47 -10.16 -1.69
C GLU A 36 2.55 -9.58 -2.77
N LYS A 37 1.98 -10.46 -3.61
CA LYS A 37 0.99 -10.10 -4.63
C LYS A 37 -0.22 -9.35 -4.07
N THR A 38 -0.70 -9.69 -2.88
CA THR A 38 -1.85 -9.01 -2.26
C THR A 38 -1.50 -7.58 -1.87
N LEU A 39 -0.31 -7.35 -1.33
CA LEU A 39 0.18 -6.00 -0.99
C LEU A 39 0.39 -5.16 -2.25
N PHE A 40 0.94 -5.75 -3.31
CA PHE A 40 1.07 -5.09 -4.62
C PHE A 40 -0.28 -4.78 -5.27
N LEU A 41 -1.25 -5.69 -5.19
CA LEU A 41 -2.62 -5.45 -5.67
C LEU A 41 -3.29 -4.31 -4.91
N LEU A 42 -3.20 -4.30 -3.58
CA LEU A 42 -3.71 -3.20 -2.75
C LEU A 42 -3.05 -1.87 -3.12
N ALA A 43 -1.73 -1.88 -3.32
CA ALA A 43 -1.01 -0.70 -3.76
C ALA A 43 -1.46 -0.22 -5.14
N PHE A 44 -1.65 -1.14 -6.09
CA PHE A 44 -2.13 -0.86 -7.44
C PHE A 44 -3.56 -0.28 -7.44
N MET A 45 -4.46 -0.77 -6.58
CA MET A 45 -5.83 -0.29 -6.45
C MET A 45 -5.98 1.12 -5.81
N GLY A 46 -4.89 1.71 -5.32
CA GLY A 46 -4.90 3.02 -4.67
C GLY A 46 -4.33 3.05 -3.25
N GLY A 47 -4.03 1.90 -2.67
CA GLY A 47 -3.50 1.78 -1.31
C GLY A 47 -2.00 1.98 -1.18
N ALA A 48 -1.30 2.40 -2.25
CA ALA A 48 0.16 2.45 -2.28
C ALA A 48 0.74 3.33 -1.17
N LEU A 49 0.06 4.43 -0.86
CA LEU A 49 0.49 5.40 0.15
C LEU A 49 0.41 4.76 1.56
N GLY A 50 -0.69 4.09 1.88
CA GLY A 50 -0.91 3.39 3.14
C GLY A 50 0.03 2.21 3.33
N VAL A 51 0.27 1.44 2.27
CA VAL A 51 1.27 0.35 2.29
C VAL A 51 2.68 0.91 2.52
N LEU A 52 3.05 1.99 1.82
CA LEU A 52 4.35 2.65 1.97
C LEU A 52 4.55 3.14 3.42
N ILE A 53 3.58 3.88 3.97
CA ILE A 53 3.62 4.37 5.35
C ILE A 53 3.76 3.20 6.32
N ALA A 54 2.95 2.14 6.18
CA ALA A 54 3.06 0.98 7.05
C ALA A 54 4.42 0.30 6.95
N MET A 55 4.99 0.21 5.74
CA MET A 55 6.30 -0.39 5.47
C MET A 55 7.42 0.33 6.22
N TYR A 56 7.47 1.67 6.11
CA TYR A 56 8.47 2.50 6.81
C TYR A 56 8.21 2.56 8.32
N HIS A 57 6.95 2.74 8.73
CA HIS A 57 6.59 2.85 10.15
C HIS A 57 6.89 1.55 10.91
N LYS A 58 6.58 0.40 10.30
CA LYS A 58 6.85 -0.91 10.89
C LYS A 58 8.26 -1.42 10.58
N ARG A 59 9.04 -0.73 9.74
CA ARG A 59 10.35 -1.18 9.21
C ARG A 59 10.31 -2.64 8.76
N HIS A 60 9.20 -3.02 8.14
CA HIS A 60 8.94 -4.39 7.71
C HIS A 60 9.06 -4.44 6.20
N LYS A 61 9.80 -5.42 5.65
CA LYS A 61 10.10 -5.54 4.21
C LYS A 61 10.79 -4.33 3.55
N THR A 62 11.48 -3.49 4.33
CA THR A 62 12.31 -2.37 3.81
C THR A 62 13.63 -2.80 3.17
N ARG A 63 13.98 -4.08 3.21
CA ARG A 63 15.16 -4.64 2.51
C ARG A 63 14.81 -5.43 1.25
N HIS A 64 13.52 -5.60 0.95
CA HIS A 64 13.11 -6.26 -0.29
C HIS A 64 13.06 -5.23 -1.41
N THR A 65 14.02 -5.31 -2.34
CA THR A 65 14.16 -4.37 -3.46
C THR A 65 12.87 -4.22 -4.26
N SER A 66 12.12 -5.31 -4.44
CA SER A 66 10.80 -5.29 -5.08
C SER A 66 9.82 -4.34 -4.39
N PHE A 67 9.77 -4.34 -3.05
CA PHE A 67 8.89 -3.45 -2.28
C PHE A 67 9.41 -2.02 -2.23
N VAL A 68 10.71 -1.86 -2.05
CA VAL A 68 11.36 -0.54 -1.96
C VAL A 68 11.25 0.24 -3.27
N ILE A 69 11.27 -0.43 -4.43
CA ILE A 69 11.13 0.21 -5.73
C ILE A 69 9.68 0.17 -6.21
N GLY A 70 9.02 -0.98 -6.08
CA GLY A 70 7.69 -1.20 -6.64
C GLY A 70 6.58 -0.43 -5.95
N ILE A 71 6.60 -0.27 -4.62
CA ILE A 71 5.56 0.50 -3.91
C ILE A 71 5.63 2.00 -4.24
N PRO A 72 6.81 2.68 -4.20
CA PRO A 72 6.88 4.07 -4.64
C PRO A 72 6.56 4.26 -6.13
N LEU A 73 6.93 3.30 -6.99
CA LEU A 73 6.58 3.36 -8.41
C LEU A 73 5.06 3.34 -8.60
N LEU A 74 4.36 2.45 -7.89
CA LEU A 74 2.90 2.39 -7.87
C LEU A 74 2.27 3.66 -7.27
N LEU A 75 2.90 4.23 -6.24
CA LEU A 75 2.46 5.51 -5.67
C LEU A 75 2.56 6.64 -6.69
N LEU A 76 3.67 6.73 -7.42
CA LEU A 76 3.88 7.70 -8.51
C LEU A 76 2.82 7.54 -9.60
N LEU A 77 2.56 6.31 -10.03
CA LEU A 77 1.51 6.00 -11.00
C LEU A 77 0.13 6.45 -10.52
N ASN A 78 -0.18 6.20 -9.24
CA ASN A 78 -1.43 6.66 -8.63
C ASN A 78 -1.54 8.18 -8.63
N ILE A 79 -0.49 8.89 -8.21
CA ILE A 79 -0.46 10.37 -8.20
C ILE A 79 -0.67 10.93 -9.62
N LEU A 80 -0.02 10.35 -10.64
CA LEU A 80 -0.20 10.76 -12.03
C LEU A 80 -1.65 10.55 -12.52
N LEU A 81 -2.21 9.37 -12.24
CA LEU A 81 -3.60 9.05 -12.60
C LEU A 81 -4.59 9.99 -11.91
N TYR A 82 -4.46 10.21 -10.60
CA TYR A 82 -5.35 11.10 -9.87
C TYR A 82 -5.17 12.55 -10.28
N GLY A 83 -3.94 13.01 -10.49
CA GLY A 83 -3.65 14.36 -10.97
C GLY A 83 -4.28 14.63 -12.34
N TYR A 84 -4.23 13.64 -13.25
CA TYR A 84 -4.89 13.72 -14.54
C TYR A 84 -6.43 13.70 -14.41
N PHE A 85 -6.99 12.95 -13.46
CA PHE A 85 -8.44 12.84 -13.30
C PHE A 85 -9.07 14.01 -12.53
N LEU A 86 -8.27 14.74 -11.73
CA LEU A 86 -8.71 15.92 -10.97
C LEU A 86 -8.54 17.25 -11.73
N GLY A 87 -7.62 17.30 -12.70
CA GLY A 87 -7.40 18.45 -13.58
C GLY A 87 -8.37 18.48 -14.75
#